data_AF-A0A0S2JKM4-F1
#
_entry.id   AF-A0A0S2JKM4-F1
#
_cell.length_a   1.000
_cell.length_b   1.000
_cell.length_c   1.000
_cell.angle_alpha   90.00
_cell.angle_beta   90.00
_cell.angle_gamma   90.00
#
_symmetry.space_group_name_H-M   'P 1'
#
loop_
_entity.id
_entity.type
_entity.pdbx_description
1 polymer ?
#
loop_
_entity_poly.entity_id
_entity_poly.type
_entity_poly.pdbx_seq_one_letter_code
_entity_poly.pdbx_strand_id
1 'polypeptide(L)'
;MNKRSLLLVAALSTTLLLSACKNVPPVTSGMGSDQIAPGQKFSKHLQLDNAELGKKLHISDIRSRSHNDLLEINLSLTSTYKKSLQLQYQFQWFDNDGFVIEAGKSPWQFLDLHGMQTATVPGLAPTTKVASFSLYVRAVPEKFFKF
;
A
#
# COMPACT_ATOMS: atom_id res chain seq x y z
N MET A 1 23.48 -12.57 -51.44
CA MET A 1 23.37 -11.47 -50.46
C MET A 1 24.66 -10.65 -50.52
N ASN A 2 24.59 -9.35 -50.79
CA ASN A 2 25.78 -8.53 -51.04
C ASN A 2 26.48 -8.18 -49.71
N LYS A 3 27.82 -8.08 -49.66
CA LYS A 3 28.57 -7.84 -48.39
C LYS A 3 28.05 -6.61 -47.62
N ARG A 4 27.59 -5.58 -48.32
CA ARG A 4 26.97 -4.37 -47.75
C ARG A 4 25.63 -4.64 -47.06
N SER A 5 24.79 -5.52 -47.62
CA SER A 5 23.54 -5.94 -46.97
C SER A 5 23.79 -6.79 -45.73
N LEU A 6 24.86 -7.60 -45.72
CA LEU A 6 25.24 -8.42 -44.56
C LEU A 6 25.71 -7.54 -43.38
N LEU A 7 26.48 -6.49 -43.67
CA LEU A 7 26.93 -5.50 -42.68
C LEU A 7 25.76 -4.68 -42.11
N LEU A 8 24.79 -4.29 -42.93
CA LEU A 8 23.60 -3.57 -42.49
C LEU A 8 22.70 -4.43 -41.58
N VAL A 9 22.51 -5.71 -41.91
CA VAL A 9 21.72 -6.63 -41.08
C VAL A 9 22.41 -6.89 -39.74
N ALA A 10 23.74 -7.07 -39.73
CA ALA A 10 24.52 -7.23 -38.50
C ALA A 10 24.46 -5.99 -37.61
N ALA A 11 24.57 -4.78 -38.17
CA ALA A 11 24.45 -3.54 -37.41
C ALA A 11 23.05 -3.38 -36.78
N LEU A 12 21.98 -3.68 -37.54
CA LEU A 12 20.60 -3.54 -37.07
C LEU A 12 20.23 -4.56 -35.98
N SER A 13 20.75 -5.78 -36.07
CA SER A 13 20.54 -6.82 -35.05
C SER A 13 21.33 -6.53 -33.76
N THR A 14 22.49 -5.89 -33.86
CA THR A 14 23.28 -5.46 -32.69
C THR A 14 22.58 -4.35 -31.90
N THR A 15 21.89 -3.41 -32.58
CA THR A 15 21.10 -2.36 -31.91
C THR A 15 19.85 -2.89 -31.20
N LEU A 16 19.27 -4.00 -31.66
CA LEU A 16 18.07 -4.60 -31.07
C LEU A 16 18.37 -5.37 -29.77
N LEU A 17 19.60 -5.88 -29.62
CA LEU A 17 20.04 -6.62 -28.44
C LEU A 17 20.37 -5.72 -27.25
N LEU A 18 20.72 -4.44 -27.49
CA LEU A 18 21.07 -3.48 -26.43
C LEU A 18 19.83 -2.87 -25.72
N SER A 19 18.63 -3.03 -26.26
CA SER A 19 17.38 -2.49 -25.66
C SER A 19 16.68 -3.44 -24.68
N ALA A 20 17.25 -4.62 -24.38
CA ALA A 20 16.54 -5.68 -23.66
C ALA A 20 16.57 -5.60 -22.11
N CYS A 21 17.35 -4.69 -21.51
CA CYS A 21 17.47 -4.61 -20.05
C CYS A 21 16.81 -3.34 -19.49
N LYS A 22 15.47 -3.28 -19.50
CA LYS A 22 14.73 -2.27 -18.71
C LYS A 22 14.28 -2.91 -17.39
N ASN A 23 15.10 -2.78 -16.35
CA ASN A 23 14.74 -3.18 -15.00
C ASN A 23 13.86 -2.09 -14.37
N VAL A 24 12.54 -2.14 -14.61
CA VAL A 24 11.59 -1.17 -14.04
C VAL A 24 11.24 -1.64 -12.63
N PRO A 25 11.48 -0.84 -11.58
CA PRO A 25 11.12 -1.21 -10.22
C PRO A 25 9.60 -1.40 -10.09
N PRO A 26 9.14 -2.31 -9.21
CA PRO A 26 7.72 -2.50 -8.97
C PRO A 26 7.03 -1.22 -8.52
N VAL A 27 5.76 -1.08 -8.90
CA VAL A 27 4.88 -0.07 -8.31
C VAL A 27 4.55 -0.52 -6.88
N THR A 28 4.99 0.26 -5.90
CA THR A 28 4.74 0.02 -4.47
C THR A 28 3.90 1.12 -3.81
N SER A 29 3.40 2.08 -4.59
CA SER A 29 2.51 3.12 -4.08
C SER A 29 1.20 2.53 -3.60
N GLY A 30 0.67 3.09 -2.51
CA GLY A 30 -0.51 2.61 -1.82
C GLY A 30 -1.68 3.59 -1.83
N MET A 31 -2.53 3.46 -0.83
CA MET A 31 -3.59 4.40 -0.48
C MET A 31 -3.69 4.46 1.04
N GLY A 32 -4.18 5.54 1.61
CA GLY A 32 -4.18 5.71 3.05
C GLY A 32 -5.04 6.86 3.51
N SER A 33 -4.61 7.51 4.59
CA SER A 33 -5.22 8.72 5.09
C SER A 33 -4.18 9.71 5.61
N ASP A 34 -4.59 10.97 5.74
CA ASP A 34 -3.97 11.88 6.71
C ASP A 34 -4.38 11.51 8.15
N GLN A 35 -4.15 12.42 9.10
CA GLN A 35 -4.43 12.21 10.51
C GLN A 35 -5.94 12.19 10.78
N ILE A 36 -6.38 11.16 11.49
CA ILE A 36 -7.78 10.93 11.87
C ILE A 36 -7.86 10.87 13.38
N ALA A 37 -8.60 11.80 13.98
CA ALA A 37 -8.97 11.73 15.38
C ALA A 37 -10.17 10.78 15.59
N PRO A 38 -10.29 10.13 16.75
CA PRO A 38 -11.46 9.33 17.11
C PRO A 38 -12.79 10.03 16.81
N GLY A 39 -13.70 9.32 16.14
CA GLY A 39 -15.02 9.85 15.76
C GLY A 39 -15.08 10.64 14.44
N GLN A 40 -13.95 10.94 13.80
CA GLN A 40 -13.95 11.57 12.48
C GLN A 40 -14.26 10.57 11.34
N LYS A 41 -14.86 11.08 10.25
CA LYS A 41 -15.19 10.27 9.07
C LYS A 41 -13.98 10.12 8.15
N PHE A 42 -13.41 8.92 8.08
CA PHE A 42 -12.27 8.59 7.21
C PHE A 42 -12.41 8.98 5.74
N SER A 43 -13.62 8.93 5.18
CA SER A 43 -13.83 9.31 3.78
C SER A 43 -13.42 10.76 3.47
N LYS A 44 -13.35 11.64 4.47
CA LYS A 44 -12.83 13.01 4.34
C LYS A 44 -11.30 13.10 4.37
N HIS A 45 -10.66 12.03 4.82
CA HIS A 45 -9.23 11.92 5.11
C HIS A 45 -8.51 10.97 4.14
N LEU A 46 -9.26 10.30 3.26
CA LEU A 46 -8.74 9.34 2.30
C LEU A 46 -7.76 9.99 1.31
N GLN A 47 -6.56 9.42 1.24
CA GLN A 47 -5.52 9.77 0.28
C GLN A 47 -5.30 8.61 -0.70
N LEU A 48 -5.42 8.89 -2.00
CA LEU A 48 -5.32 7.90 -3.07
C LEU A 48 -4.04 8.11 -3.90
N ASP A 49 -2.91 7.63 -3.40
CA ASP A 49 -1.63 7.70 -4.14
C ASP A 49 -1.57 6.69 -5.30
N ASN A 50 -2.34 5.62 -5.21
CA ASN A 50 -2.48 4.59 -6.23
C ASN A 50 -3.95 4.41 -6.62
N ALA A 51 -4.34 5.06 -7.72
CA ALA A 51 -5.70 5.01 -8.24
C ALA A 51 -6.14 3.60 -8.69
N GLU A 52 -5.21 2.72 -9.08
CA GLU A 52 -5.56 1.34 -9.44
C GLU A 52 -5.92 0.52 -8.20
N LEU A 53 -5.15 0.68 -7.13
CA LEU A 53 -5.43 0.04 -5.84
C LEU A 53 -6.73 0.59 -5.24
N GLY A 54 -6.95 1.90 -5.30
CA GLY A 54 -8.16 2.56 -4.80
C GLY A 54 -9.46 2.10 -5.50
N LYS A 55 -9.38 1.57 -6.73
CA LYS A 55 -10.54 0.96 -7.41
C LYS A 55 -10.86 -0.45 -6.92
N LYS A 56 -9.88 -1.12 -6.30
CA LYS A 56 -9.94 -2.53 -5.88
C LYS A 56 -10.20 -2.70 -4.38
N LEU A 57 -10.10 -1.62 -3.60
CA LEU A 57 -10.24 -1.63 -2.16
C LEU A 57 -11.22 -0.56 -1.68
N HIS A 58 -12.01 -0.94 -0.68
CA HIS A 58 -12.91 -0.05 0.04
C HIS A 58 -12.63 -0.15 1.54
N ILE A 59 -12.47 1.01 2.18
CA ILE A 59 -12.26 1.12 3.63
C ILE A 59 -13.57 1.58 4.27
N SER A 60 -14.06 0.82 5.25
CA SER A 60 -15.33 1.08 5.95
C SER A 60 -15.27 0.76 7.45
N ASP A 61 -16.36 1.05 8.16
CA ASP A 61 -16.62 0.60 9.54
C ASP A 61 -15.52 0.90 10.56
N ILE A 62 -14.89 2.07 10.41
CA ILE A 62 -13.81 2.51 11.29
C ILE A 62 -14.40 2.83 12.66
N ARG A 63 -13.93 2.09 13.64
CA ARG A 63 -14.32 2.20 15.03
C ARG A 63 -13.07 2.35 15.88
N SER A 64 -13.18 3.20 16.89
CA SER A 64 -12.12 3.45 17.85
C SER A 64 -12.69 3.32 19.26
N ARG A 65 -11.91 2.78 20.19
CA ARG A 65 -12.22 2.78 21.62
C ARG A 65 -10.95 2.92 22.45
N SER A 66 -11.11 3.27 23.73
CA SER A 66 -10.03 3.09 24.71
C SER A 66 -10.09 1.67 25.28
N HIS A 67 -8.95 1.00 25.34
CA HIS A 67 -8.78 -0.32 25.96
C HIS A 67 -7.47 -0.34 26.75
N ASN A 68 -7.56 -0.47 28.08
CA ASN A 68 -6.41 -0.33 28.99
C ASN A 68 -5.60 0.96 28.76
N ASP A 69 -6.32 2.09 28.64
CA ASP A 69 -5.77 3.42 28.37
C ASP A 69 -5.05 3.59 27.02
N LEU A 70 -5.07 2.57 26.17
CA LEU A 70 -4.56 2.62 24.81
C LEU A 70 -5.70 2.82 23.81
N LEU A 71 -5.43 3.63 22.78
CA LEU A 71 -6.32 3.77 21.64
C LEU A 71 -6.30 2.47 20.82
N GLU A 72 -7.45 1.81 20.72
CA GLU A 72 -7.66 0.64 19.87
C GLU A 72 -8.55 1.02 18.69
N ILE A 73 -8.13 0.63 17.49
CA ILE A 73 -8.80 0.87 16.21
C ILE A 73 -9.18 -0.47 15.59
N ASN A 74 -10.38 -0.56 15.02
CA ASN A 74 -10.79 -1.64 14.15
C ASN A 74 -11.47 -1.04 12.92
N LEU A 75 -11.05 -1.46 11.73
CA LEU A 75 -11.66 -1.06 10.47
C LEU A 75 -11.87 -2.24 9.53
N SER A 76 -12.78 -2.09 8.58
CA SER A 76 -13.04 -3.09 7.55
C SER A 76 -12.31 -2.70 6.27
N LEU A 77 -11.55 -3.64 5.72
CA LEU A 77 -10.98 -3.54 4.39
C LEU A 77 -11.66 -4.56 3.47
N THR A 78 -12.39 -4.05 2.48
CA THR A 78 -13.17 -4.85 1.54
C THR A 78 -12.53 -4.82 0.16
N SER A 79 -12.24 -6.00 -0.39
CA SER A 79 -11.87 -6.15 -1.79
C SER A 79 -13.10 -5.95 -2.66
N THR A 80 -13.01 -5.07 -3.65
CA THR A 80 -13.98 -4.96 -4.76
C THR A 80 -13.47 -5.70 -6.01
N TYR A 81 -12.33 -6.38 -5.89
CA TYR A 81 -11.69 -7.11 -6.96
C TYR A 81 -12.10 -8.59 -6.96
N LYS A 82 -12.15 -9.20 -8.15
CA LYS A 82 -12.56 -10.60 -8.32
C LYS A 82 -11.47 -11.63 -8.01
N LYS A 83 -10.23 -11.20 -7.83
CA LYS A 83 -9.10 -12.08 -7.45
C LYS A 83 -8.54 -11.67 -6.10
N SER A 84 -7.66 -12.51 -5.57
CA SER A 84 -6.90 -12.19 -4.36
C SER A 84 -6.04 -10.94 -4.55
N LEU A 85 -5.89 -10.19 -3.47
CA LEU A 85 -4.98 -9.07 -3.31
C LEU A 85 -4.04 -9.40 -2.15
N GLN A 86 -2.74 -9.40 -2.42
CA GLN A 86 -1.71 -9.47 -1.38
C GLN A 86 -1.36 -8.04 -0.98
N LEU A 87 -1.60 -7.70 0.28
CA LEU A 87 -1.47 -6.34 0.78
C LEU A 87 -0.55 -6.29 1.98
N GLN A 88 -0.03 -5.09 2.21
CA GLN A 88 0.53 -4.70 3.49
C GLN A 88 -0.15 -3.44 3.98
N TYR A 89 -0.38 -3.34 5.28
CA TYR A 89 -0.85 -2.12 5.91
C TYR A 89 0.05 -1.69 7.07
N GLN A 90 -0.03 -0.42 7.41
CA GLN A 90 0.70 0.18 8.52
C GLN A 90 -0.16 1.27 9.15
N PHE A 91 -0.17 1.33 10.47
CA PHE A 91 -0.68 2.48 11.20
C PHE A 91 0.47 3.40 11.60
N GLN A 92 0.26 4.71 11.46
CA GLN A 92 1.10 5.72 12.06
C GLN A 92 0.31 6.43 13.15
N TRP A 93 0.96 6.71 14.27
CA TRP A 93 0.34 7.25 15.48
C TRP A 93 0.86 8.64 15.77
N PHE A 94 -0.03 9.49 16.27
CA PHE A 94 0.29 10.89 16.53
C PHE A 94 -0.19 11.31 17.92
N ASP A 95 0.56 12.22 18.54
CA ASP A 95 0.16 12.85 19.80
C ASP A 95 -0.91 13.95 19.59
N ASN A 96 -1.30 14.62 20.66
CA ASN A 96 -2.29 15.70 20.63
C ASN A 96 -1.84 16.92 19.79
N ASP A 97 -0.54 17.11 19.62
CA ASP A 97 0.05 18.22 18.87
C ASP A 97 0.26 17.84 17.39
N GLY A 98 -0.08 16.60 17.01
CA GLY A 98 0.04 16.08 15.65
C GLY A 98 1.43 15.58 15.29
N PHE A 99 2.35 15.44 16.25
CA PHE A 99 3.67 14.87 16.01
C PHE A 99 3.64 13.35 16.01
N VAL A 100 4.48 12.74 15.16
CA VAL A 100 4.58 11.29 15.05
C VAL A 100 5.17 10.70 16.31
N ILE A 101 4.45 9.76 16.91
CA ILE A 101 4.95 8.93 18.00
C ILE A 101 5.70 7.74 17.38
N GLU A 102 6.93 7.51 17.82
CA GLU A 102 7.74 6.35 17.42
C GLU A 102 7.91 6.20 15.90
N ALA A 103 8.33 7.29 15.24
CA ALA A 103 8.55 7.34 13.80
C ALA A 103 9.38 6.16 13.29
N GLY A 104 8.84 5.43 12.31
CA GLY A 104 9.51 4.30 11.66
C GLY A 104 9.51 2.99 12.46
N LYS A 105 8.92 2.94 13.67
CA LYS A 105 8.89 1.71 14.48
C LYS A 105 7.65 0.85 14.28
N SER A 106 6.54 1.41 13.80
CA SER A 106 5.34 0.61 13.50
C SER A 106 5.62 -0.32 12.30
N PRO A 107 5.54 -1.65 12.45
CA PRO A 107 5.86 -2.56 11.36
C PRO A 107 4.74 -2.60 10.31
N TRP A 108 5.10 -2.92 9.07
CA TRP A 108 4.13 -3.32 8.06
C TRP A 108 3.56 -4.69 8.40
N GLN A 109 2.24 -4.82 8.33
CA GLN A 109 1.51 -6.07 8.57
C GLN A 109 0.98 -6.60 7.25
N PHE A 110 1.13 -7.90 7.02
CA PHE A 110 0.61 -8.56 5.83
C PHE A 110 -0.89 -8.85 5.96
N LEU A 111 -1.61 -8.72 4.85
CA LEU A 111 -3.02 -9.08 4.74
C LEU A 111 -3.30 -9.62 3.34
N ASP A 112 -3.81 -10.85 3.29
CA ASP A 112 -4.35 -11.42 2.05
C ASP A 112 -5.87 -11.23 2.05
N LEU A 113 -6.37 -10.56 1.02
CA LEU A 113 -7.80 -10.42 0.76
C LEU A 113 -8.17 -11.22 -0.47
N HIS A 114 -8.95 -12.27 -0.32
CA HIS A 114 -9.56 -12.97 -1.44
C HIS A 114 -10.54 -12.06 -2.20
N GLY A 115 -10.94 -12.52 -3.39
CA GLY A 115 -11.87 -11.77 -4.22
C GLY A 115 -13.18 -11.50 -3.48
N MET A 116 -13.63 -10.25 -3.48
CA MET A 116 -14.84 -9.78 -2.78
C MET A 116 -14.84 -9.98 -1.26
N GLN A 117 -13.70 -10.33 -0.65
CA GLN A 117 -13.60 -10.55 0.79
C GLN A 117 -13.53 -9.23 1.55
N THR A 118 -14.14 -9.21 2.74
CA THR A 118 -13.90 -8.21 3.77
C THR A 118 -13.08 -8.82 4.90
N ALA A 119 -12.04 -8.11 5.36
CA ALA A 119 -11.31 -8.46 6.58
C ALA A 119 -11.26 -7.27 7.55
N THR A 120 -11.15 -7.58 8.84
CA THR A 120 -10.92 -6.58 9.88
C THR A 120 -9.43 -6.31 10.01
N VAL A 121 -9.08 -5.03 10.10
CA VAL A 121 -7.71 -4.52 10.28
C VAL A 121 -7.64 -3.87 11.66
N PRO A 122 -7.03 -4.55 12.65
CA PRO A 122 -6.88 -4.03 14.00
C PRO A 122 -5.62 -3.15 14.12
N GLY A 123 -5.69 -2.13 14.97
CA GLY A 123 -4.56 -1.31 15.38
C GLY A 123 -4.61 -1.01 16.87
N LEU A 124 -3.49 -1.16 17.57
CA LEU A 124 -3.35 -0.78 18.97
C LEU A 124 -2.24 0.26 19.10
N ALA A 125 -2.54 1.36 19.77
CA ALA A 125 -1.58 2.41 20.03
C ALA A 125 -0.38 1.88 20.83
N PRO A 126 0.86 2.29 20.50
CA PRO A 126 2.05 1.86 21.22
C PRO A 126 2.17 2.49 22.62
N THR A 127 1.48 3.62 22.85
CA THR A 127 1.51 4.36 24.13
C THR A 127 0.16 5.00 24.41
N THR A 128 -0.06 5.41 25.66
CA THR A 128 -1.26 6.14 26.10
C THR A 128 -1.30 7.61 25.64
N LYS A 129 -0.23 8.11 25.00
CA LYS A 129 -0.13 9.51 24.53
C LYS A 129 -0.71 9.74 23.14
N VAL A 130 -1.19 8.67 22.48
CA VAL A 130 -1.73 8.73 21.13
C VAL A 130 -3.10 9.39 21.15
N ALA A 131 -3.28 10.39 20.28
CA ALA A 131 -4.54 11.12 20.10
C ALA A 131 -5.19 10.85 18.74
N SER A 132 -4.38 10.60 17.70
CA SER A 132 -4.87 10.35 16.35
C SER A 132 -4.00 9.33 15.62
N PHE A 133 -4.49 8.84 14.48
CA PHE A 133 -3.80 7.84 13.67
C PHE A 133 -3.95 8.13 12.18
N SER A 134 -3.09 7.51 11.37
CA SER A 134 -3.32 7.34 9.94
C SER A 134 -3.10 5.88 9.55
N LEU A 135 -3.78 5.46 8.48
CA LEU A 135 -3.59 4.15 7.87
C LEU A 135 -2.91 4.32 6.52
N TYR A 136 -1.95 3.45 6.20
CA TYR A 136 -1.46 3.27 4.84
C TYR A 136 -1.59 1.81 4.42
N VAL A 137 -2.04 1.56 3.20
CA VAL A 137 -2.22 0.24 2.60
C VAL A 137 -1.52 0.22 1.25
N ARG A 138 -0.68 -0.77 1.01
CA ARG A 138 0.01 -0.96 -0.28
C ARG A 138 -0.14 -2.39 -0.79
N ALA A 139 -0.09 -2.55 -2.10
CA ALA A 139 -0.01 -3.87 -2.71
C ALA A 139 1.39 -4.46 -2.52
N VAL A 140 1.45 -5.77 -2.26
CA VAL A 140 2.68 -6.56 -2.37
C VAL A 140 2.77 -7.04 -3.82
N PRO A 141 3.84 -6.71 -4.56
CA PRO A 141 3.96 -7.12 -5.95
C PRO A 141 4.11 -8.65 -6.07
N GLU A 142 3.16 -9.33 -6.74
CA GLU A 142 3.10 -10.81 -6.77
C GLU A 142 4.36 -11.47 -7.36
N LYS A 143 5.06 -10.85 -8.33
CA LYS A 143 6.30 -11.39 -8.95
C LYS A 143 7.16 -10.30 -9.57
N PHE A 144 8.37 -10.08 -9.06
CA PHE A 144 9.43 -9.34 -9.80
C PHE A 144 10.73 -10.13 -9.99
N PHE A 145 10.90 -11.28 -9.35
CA PHE A 145 12.00 -12.20 -9.67
C PHE A 145 11.55 -13.19 -10.74
N LYS A 146 11.59 -12.78 -12.01
CA LYS A 146 11.84 -13.74 -13.09
C LYS A 146 13.35 -13.84 -13.21
N PHE A 147 13.92 -14.92 -12.66
CA PHE A 147 15.30 -15.31 -12.96
C PHE A 147 15.38 -15.78 -14.42
#